data_AF-A0A0D0DZC5-F1
#
_entry.id   AF-A0A0D0DZC5-F1
#
_cell.length_a   1.000
_cell.length_b   1.000
_cell.length_c   1.000
_cell.angle_alpha   90.00
_cell.angle_beta   90.00
_cell.angle_gamma   90.00
#
_symmetry.space_group_name_H-M   'P 1'
#
loop_
_entity.id
_entity.type
_entity.pdbx_description
1 polymer ?
#
loop_
_entity_poly.entity_id
_entity_poly.type
_entity_poly.pdbx_seq_one_letter_code
_entity_poly.pdbx_strand_id
1 'polypeptide(L)'
;MSGSISDKATQELTFLADKNADSTDSDIRYMAYGARLRTALRASSRYIAYTSDVGEAFRPVVPPAVVTAAYGISWLYLSADVSYEAYKAHRRGPSPLEAVHYSEPTRIGLVAVKRTVFQSVASMALPAFTIHTIVSRSKPFFTSRFESRRIRTWGPTLSGLAIVPVLPYLFDEPVEKVVDGLWQWAERRAGIVKEEGEKAKEEL
;
A
#
# COMPACT_ATOMS: atom_id res chain seq x y z
N MET A 1 36.75 -6.70 -9.60
CA MET A 1 36.04 -7.91 -9.12
C MET A 1 34.77 -7.44 -8.42
N SER A 2 33.61 -7.54 -9.08
CA SER A 2 32.33 -7.07 -8.56
C SER A 2 31.67 -8.23 -7.81
N GLY A 3 31.83 -8.27 -6.48
CA GLY A 3 31.13 -9.24 -5.63
C GLY A 3 29.62 -9.00 -5.72
N SER A 4 28.87 -10.08 -5.90
CA SER A 4 27.41 -10.03 -6.04
C SER A 4 26.79 -9.43 -4.76
N ILE A 5 25.61 -8.83 -4.85
CA ILE A 5 24.91 -8.30 -3.66
C ILE A 5 24.71 -9.39 -2.59
N SER A 6 24.60 -10.65 -3.02
CA SER A 6 24.57 -11.80 -2.12
C SER A 6 25.87 -11.92 -1.32
N ASP A 7 27.03 -11.70 -1.92
CA ASP A 7 28.33 -11.84 -1.25
C ASP A 7 28.54 -10.76 -0.20
N LYS A 8 28.05 -9.54 -0.46
CA LYS A 8 28.06 -8.44 0.51
C LYS A 8 27.09 -8.67 1.65
N ALA A 9 25.89 -9.19 1.37
CA ALA A 9 24.92 -9.57 2.39
C ALA A 9 25.43 -10.73 3.25
N THR A 10 26.10 -11.72 2.64
CA THR A 10 26.73 -12.83 3.35
C THR A 10 27.91 -12.33 4.18
N GLN A 11 28.77 -11.44 3.67
CA GLN A 11 29.84 -10.84 4.47
C GLN A 11 29.32 -9.99 5.63
N GLU A 12 28.24 -9.24 5.45
CA GLU A 12 27.60 -8.46 6.51
C GLU A 12 26.96 -9.40 7.56
N LEU A 13 26.31 -10.48 7.13
CA LEU A 13 25.77 -11.52 8.01
C LEU A 13 26.87 -12.27 8.79
N THR A 14 27.98 -12.58 8.13
CA THR A 14 29.14 -13.24 8.76
C THR A 14 29.86 -12.28 9.71
N PHE A 15 30.00 -11.00 9.36
CA PHE A 15 30.55 -9.96 10.24
C PHE A 15 29.69 -9.72 11.49
N LEU A 16 28.36 -9.80 11.35
CA LEU A 16 27.42 -9.74 12.47
C LEU A 16 27.42 -11.02 13.33
N ALA A 17 27.74 -12.17 12.75
CA ALA A 17 27.89 -13.44 13.47
C ALA A 17 29.23 -13.56 14.22
N ASP A 18 30.33 -13.09 13.62
CA ASP A 18 31.69 -13.15 14.19
C ASP A 18 31.88 -12.21 15.39
N LYS A 19 31.03 -11.18 15.51
CA LYS A 19 31.09 -10.23 16.61
C LYS A 19 30.64 -10.78 17.97
N ASN A 20 30.42 -12.10 18.10
CA ASN A 20 29.92 -12.75 19.33
C ASN A 20 28.85 -11.88 19.98
N ALA A 21 27.82 -11.58 19.20
CA ALA A 21 26.65 -10.91 19.72
C ALA A 21 26.00 -11.93 20.68
N ASP A 22 26.41 -11.83 21.94
CA ASP A 22 26.01 -12.71 23.02
C ASP A 22 24.50 -12.56 23.22
N SER A 23 23.77 -13.68 23.33
CA SER A 23 22.31 -13.71 23.44
C SER A 23 21.75 -13.01 24.70
N THR A 24 22.66 -12.54 25.55
CA THR A 24 22.45 -11.81 26.80
C THR A 24 22.50 -10.29 26.61
N ASP A 25 22.98 -9.77 25.48
CA ASP A 25 23.15 -8.33 25.26
C ASP A 25 21.92 -7.67 24.61
N SER A 26 21.63 -6.45 25.05
CA SER A 26 20.37 -5.72 24.81
C SER A 26 20.07 -5.50 23.32
N ASP A 27 21.11 -5.29 22.52
CA ASP A 27 21.01 -4.85 21.12
C ASP A 27 20.46 -5.93 20.18
N ILE A 28 20.84 -7.20 20.35
CA ILE A 28 20.28 -8.30 19.53
C ILE A 28 18.80 -8.49 19.84
N ARG A 29 18.42 -8.28 21.10
CA ARG A 29 17.03 -8.39 21.52
C ARG A 29 16.21 -7.26 20.89
N TYR A 30 16.74 -6.04 20.87
CA TYR A 30 16.11 -4.92 20.13
C TYR A 30 16.09 -5.15 18.63
N MET A 31 17.11 -5.76 18.03
CA MET A 31 17.08 -6.16 16.62
C MET A 31 16.04 -7.26 16.35
N ALA A 32 15.87 -8.22 17.25
CA ALA A 32 14.85 -9.26 17.16
C ALA A 32 13.43 -8.71 17.38
N TYR A 33 13.24 -7.79 18.33
CA TYR A 33 11.99 -7.05 18.48
C TYR A 33 11.71 -6.15 17.29
N GLY A 34 12.72 -5.48 16.75
CA GLY A 34 12.64 -4.68 15.53
C GLY A 34 12.28 -5.52 14.31
N ALA A 35 12.83 -6.73 14.18
CA ALA A 35 12.48 -7.66 13.12
C ALA A 35 11.05 -8.18 13.26
N ARG A 36 10.61 -8.52 14.48
CA ARG A 36 9.23 -8.92 14.77
C ARG A 36 8.24 -7.78 14.55
N LEU A 37 8.57 -6.57 14.99
CA LEU A 37 7.79 -5.36 14.76
C LEU A 37 7.73 -5.05 13.27
N ARG A 38 8.84 -5.16 12.53
CA ARG A 38 8.86 -5.00 11.07
C ARG A 38 7.99 -6.04 10.36
N THR A 39 8.02 -7.29 10.81
CA THR A 39 7.17 -8.37 10.27
C THR A 39 5.70 -8.13 10.59
N ALA A 40 5.39 -7.75 11.84
CA ALA A 40 4.06 -7.35 12.26
C ALA A 40 3.58 -6.16 11.44
N LEU A 41 4.37 -5.09 11.33
CA LEU A 41 4.05 -3.91 10.54
C LEU A 41 3.87 -4.23 9.04
N ARG A 42 4.65 -5.15 8.47
CA ARG A 42 4.46 -5.61 7.07
C ARG A 42 3.21 -6.46 6.87
N ALA A 43 2.85 -7.29 7.85
CA ALA A 43 1.61 -8.07 7.80
C ALA A 43 0.39 -7.17 8.06
N SER A 44 0.52 -6.26 9.02
CA SER A 44 -0.48 -5.28 9.44
C SER A 44 -0.65 -4.14 8.46
N SER A 45 0.31 -3.83 7.60
CA SER A 45 0.22 -2.69 6.68
C SER A 45 -0.97 -2.80 5.72
N ARG A 46 -1.32 -4.02 5.31
CA ARG A 46 -2.56 -4.28 4.56
C ARG A 46 -3.80 -4.02 5.41
N TYR A 47 -3.80 -4.44 6.67
CA TYR A 47 -4.93 -4.27 7.59
C TYR A 47 -5.13 -2.82 8.07
N ILE A 48 -4.06 -2.05 8.23
CA ILE A 48 -4.11 -0.64 8.64
C ILE A 48 -4.79 0.19 7.54
N ALA A 49 -4.52 -0.09 6.26
CA ALA A 49 -5.22 0.54 5.15
C ALA A 49 -6.74 0.25 5.16
N TYR A 50 -7.15 -0.95 5.59
CA TYR A 50 -8.57 -1.31 5.75
C TYR A 50 -9.23 -0.70 7.00
N THR A 51 -8.52 0.09 7.80
CA THR A 51 -9.12 0.78 8.96
C THR A 51 -10.18 1.78 8.51
N SER A 52 -9.96 2.50 7.40
CA SER A 52 -10.98 3.38 6.80
C SER A 52 -12.22 2.63 6.35
N ASP A 53 -12.03 1.44 5.77
CA ASP A 53 -13.08 0.58 5.23
C ASP A 53 -13.98 0.05 6.36
N VAL A 54 -13.35 -0.37 7.46
CA VAL A 54 -14.06 -0.71 8.70
C VAL A 54 -14.78 0.52 9.27
N GLY A 55 -14.13 1.69 9.30
CA GLY A 55 -14.78 2.93 9.74
C GLY A 55 -16.06 3.25 8.95
N GLU A 56 -16.03 3.07 7.62
CA GLU A 56 -17.18 3.27 6.74
C GLU A 56 -18.32 2.28 7.02
N ALA A 57 -18.00 1.01 7.24
CA ALA A 57 -18.99 0.01 7.60
C ALA A 57 -19.73 0.38 8.90
N PHE A 58 -19.01 0.92 9.88
CA PHE A 58 -19.56 1.22 11.22
C PHE A 58 -20.24 2.59 11.34
N ARG A 59 -20.33 3.41 10.29
CA ARG A 59 -21.04 4.72 10.31
C ARG A 59 -22.41 4.73 11.01
N PRO A 60 -23.25 3.68 10.91
CA PRO A 60 -24.55 3.65 11.61
C PRO A 60 -24.46 3.54 13.15
N VAL A 61 -23.31 3.10 13.67
CA VAL A 61 -23.12 2.71 15.08
C VAL A 61 -22.05 3.51 15.83
N VAL A 62 -21.11 4.14 15.13
CA VAL A 62 -20.06 4.97 15.75
C VAL A 62 -20.27 6.46 15.43
N PRO A 63 -19.82 7.38 16.31
CA PRO A 63 -19.86 8.80 15.99
C PRO A 63 -18.93 9.11 14.78
N PRO A 64 -19.25 10.14 13.97
CA PRO A 64 -18.47 10.49 12.78
C PRO A 64 -16.99 10.73 13.05
N ALA A 65 -16.64 11.23 14.24
CA ALA A 65 -15.25 11.45 14.66
C ALA A 65 -14.40 10.16 14.61
N VAL A 66 -14.98 9.00 14.91
CA VAL A 66 -14.27 7.71 14.84
C VAL A 66 -13.95 7.34 13.39
N VAL A 67 -14.89 7.60 12.47
CA VAL A 67 -14.68 7.37 11.03
C VAL A 67 -13.61 8.32 10.50
N THR A 68 -13.64 9.59 10.89
CA THR A 68 -12.60 10.56 10.54
C THR A 68 -11.22 10.16 11.11
N ALA A 69 -11.18 9.65 12.34
CA ALA A 69 -9.94 9.12 12.93
C ALA A 69 -9.40 7.91 12.16
N ALA A 70 -10.27 7.00 11.72
CA ALA A 70 -9.90 5.86 10.88
C ALA A 70 -9.30 6.30 9.54
N TYR A 71 -9.86 7.36 8.91
CA TYR A 71 -9.24 7.99 7.75
C TYR A 71 -7.89 8.61 8.11
N GLY A 72 -7.77 9.31 9.23
CA GLY A 72 -6.52 9.91 9.69
C GLY A 72 -5.38 8.90 9.85
N ILE A 73 -5.66 7.73 10.45
CA ILE A 73 -4.71 6.61 10.58
C ILE A 73 -4.24 6.14 9.20
N SER A 74 -5.18 6.00 8.28
CA SER A 74 -4.89 5.49 6.93
C SER A 74 -4.10 6.51 6.09
N TRP A 75 -4.43 7.80 6.20
CA TRP A 75 -3.66 8.89 5.59
C TRP A 75 -2.24 9.01 6.16
N LEU A 76 -2.08 8.80 7.47
CA LEU A 76 -0.77 8.77 8.12
C LEU A 76 0.08 7.63 7.57
N TYR A 77 -0.51 6.44 7.43
CA TYR A 77 0.17 5.29 6.83
C TYR A 77 0.60 5.56 5.38
N LEU A 78 -0.31 6.07 4.54
CA LEU A 78 -0.02 6.42 3.15
C LEU A 78 1.12 7.45 3.06
N SER A 79 1.05 8.49 3.90
CA SER A 79 2.08 9.54 3.95
C SER A 79 3.44 8.98 4.34
N ALA A 80 3.48 8.04 5.28
CA ALA A 80 4.71 7.34 5.67
C ALA A 80 5.27 6.47 4.54
N ASP A 81 4.43 5.71 3.80
CA ASP A 81 4.89 4.90 2.66
C ASP A 81 5.49 5.77 1.56
N VAL A 82 4.77 6.82 1.17
CA VAL A 82 5.22 7.78 0.13
C VAL A 82 6.53 8.44 0.55
N SER A 83 6.64 8.88 1.80
CA SER A 83 7.86 9.52 2.30
C SER A 83 9.05 8.56 2.31
N TYR A 84 8.84 7.31 2.73
CA TYR A 84 9.90 6.29 2.73
C TYR A 84 10.38 5.97 1.31
N GLU A 85 9.48 5.98 0.34
CA GLU A 85 9.80 5.67 -1.05
C GLU A 85 10.45 6.83 -1.77
N ALA A 86 10.02 8.05 -1.50
CA ALA A 86 10.72 9.27 -1.93
C ALA A 86 12.16 9.30 -1.38
N TYR A 87 12.34 8.93 -0.10
CA TYR A 87 13.67 8.80 0.51
C TYR A 87 14.55 7.75 -0.19
N LYS A 88 14.00 6.58 -0.49
CA LYS A 88 14.73 5.55 -1.25
C LYS A 88 15.06 6.00 -2.67
N ALA A 89 14.17 6.71 -3.34
CA ALA A 89 14.41 7.25 -4.69
C ALA A 89 15.55 8.27 -4.68
N HIS A 90 15.62 9.12 -3.66
CA HIS A 90 16.74 10.04 -3.46
C HIS A 90 18.07 9.30 -3.28
N ARG A 91 18.11 8.32 -2.36
CA ARG A 91 19.31 7.50 -2.09
C ARG A 91 19.82 6.70 -3.30
N ARG A 92 18.93 6.24 -4.18
CA ARG A 92 19.28 5.45 -5.37
C ARG A 92 19.90 6.28 -6.50
N GLY A 93 19.73 7.60 -6.47
CA GLY A 93 20.16 8.48 -7.56
C GLY A 93 19.28 8.36 -8.82
N PRO A 94 19.47 9.26 -9.80
CA PRO A 94 18.73 9.27 -11.06
C PRO A 94 19.18 8.15 -11.99
N SER A 95 18.23 7.55 -12.72
CA SER A 95 18.57 6.72 -13.88
C SER A 95 19.13 7.59 -15.02
N PRO A 96 19.85 7.02 -16.00
CA PRO A 96 20.41 7.78 -17.12
C PRO A 96 19.37 8.61 -17.89
N LEU A 97 18.14 8.08 -18.04
CA LEU A 97 17.04 8.76 -18.70
C LEU A 97 16.42 9.87 -17.82
N GLU A 98 16.32 9.65 -16.51
CA GLU A 98 15.79 10.65 -15.58
C GLU A 98 16.73 11.84 -15.41
N ALA A 99 18.04 11.61 -15.41
CA ALA A 99 19.05 12.65 -15.28
C ALA A 99 19.05 13.65 -16.45
N VAL A 100 18.62 13.21 -17.64
CA VAL A 100 18.56 14.04 -18.85
C VAL A 100 17.29 14.90 -18.89
N HIS A 101 16.20 14.43 -18.28
CA HIS A 101 14.89 15.07 -18.41
C HIS A 101 14.42 15.83 -17.17
N TYR A 102 14.95 15.54 -15.98
CA TYR A 102 14.43 16.11 -14.73
C TYR A 102 15.54 16.54 -13.77
N SER A 103 15.33 17.68 -13.10
CA SER A 103 16.12 18.02 -11.90
C SER A 103 15.79 17.07 -10.76
N GLU A 104 16.77 16.84 -9.88
CA GLU A 104 16.63 15.87 -8.77
C GLU A 104 15.40 16.11 -7.88
N PRO A 105 15.07 17.35 -7.46
CA PRO A 105 13.87 17.62 -6.66
C PRO A 105 12.58 17.29 -7.42
N THR A 106 12.53 17.63 -8.72
CA THR A 106 11.37 17.38 -9.59
C THR A 106 11.12 15.89 -9.76
N ARG A 107 12.19 15.11 -9.94
CA ARG A 107 12.11 13.65 -10.08
C ARG A 107 11.54 12.99 -8.81
N ILE A 108 12.10 13.33 -7.64
CA ILE A 108 11.63 12.79 -6.36
C ILE A 108 10.17 13.21 -6.11
N GLY A 109 9.83 14.46 -6.42
CA GLY A 109 8.47 14.97 -6.35
C GLY A 109 7.50 14.20 -7.25
N LEU A 110 7.87 13.91 -8.50
CA LEU A 110 7.06 13.12 -9.42
C LEU A 110 6.86 11.68 -8.94
N VAL A 111 7.89 11.04 -8.38
CA VAL A 111 7.78 9.70 -7.77
C VAL A 111 6.80 9.73 -6.60
N ALA A 112 6.93 10.71 -5.71
CA ALA A 112 6.05 10.87 -4.56
C ALA A 112 4.61 11.12 -5.01
N VAL A 113 4.38 12.09 -5.90
CA VAL A 113 3.03 12.43 -6.42
C VAL A 113 2.40 11.24 -7.12
N LYS A 114 3.13 10.58 -8.04
CA LYS A 114 2.62 9.40 -8.74
C LYS A 114 2.22 8.33 -7.73
N ARG A 115 3.07 8.04 -6.75
CA ARG A 115 2.75 7.00 -5.75
C ARG A 115 1.59 7.38 -4.85
N THR A 116 1.52 8.63 -4.40
CA THR A 116 0.39 9.14 -3.61
C THR A 116 -0.91 9.00 -4.37
N VAL A 117 -0.99 9.47 -5.62
CA VAL A 117 -2.22 9.42 -6.42
C VAL A 117 -2.64 7.98 -6.66
N PHE A 118 -1.71 7.09 -7.03
CA PHE A 118 -2.06 5.71 -7.29
C PHE A 118 -2.50 4.96 -6.03
N GLN A 119 -1.75 5.08 -4.94
CA GLN A 119 -2.09 4.36 -3.71
C GLN A 119 -3.35 4.93 -3.05
N SER A 120 -3.55 6.25 -3.07
CA SER A 120 -4.79 6.84 -2.52
C SER A 120 -6.03 6.40 -3.30
N VAL A 121 -5.96 6.38 -4.64
CA VAL A 121 -7.09 5.98 -5.48
C VAL A 121 -7.34 4.47 -5.41
N ALA A 122 -6.31 3.65 -5.66
CA ALA A 122 -6.45 2.21 -5.78
C ALA A 122 -6.70 1.53 -4.42
N SER A 123 -6.01 1.96 -3.37
CA SER A 123 -5.99 1.23 -2.10
C SER A 123 -6.95 1.79 -1.04
N MET A 124 -7.53 2.97 -1.26
CA MET A 124 -8.33 3.65 -0.23
C MET A 124 -9.64 4.22 -0.74
N ALA A 125 -9.59 5.04 -1.80
CA ALA A 125 -10.78 5.78 -2.24
C ALA A 125 -11.86 4.83 -2.79
N LEU A 126 -11.48 3.90 -3.66
CA LEU A 126 -12.43 2.98 -4.30
C LEU A 126 -13.08 1.98 -3.31
N PRO A 127 -12.33 1.27 -2.45
CA PRO A 127 -12.92 0.38 -1.45
C PRO A 127 -13.81 1.12 -0.44
N ALA A 128 -13.33 2.24 0.13
CA ALA A 128 -14.07 3.00 1.12
C ALA A 128 -15.38 3.57 0.54
N PHE A 129 -15.34 4.13 -0.68
CA PHE A 129 -16.54 4.64 -1.36
C PHE A 129 -17.57 3.54 -1.65
N THR A 130 -17.11 2.34 -1.98
CA THR A 130 -17.98 1.19 -2.25
C THR A 130 -18.71 0.75 -0.99
N ILE A 131 -17.97 0.58 0.11
CA ILE A 131 -18.54 0.21 1.41
C ILE A 131 -19.52 1.30 1.88
N HIS A 132 -19.12 2.57 1.77
CA HIS A 132 -19.99 3.71 2.07
C HIS A 132 -21.33 3.63 1.32
N THR A 133 -21.27 3.41 0.01
CA THR A 133 -22.44 3.33 -0.86
C THR A 133 -23.35 2.17 -0.47
N ILE A 134 -22.79 1.00 -0.17
CA ILE A 134 -23.56 -0.18 0.26
C ILE A 134 -24.22 0.06 1.61
N VAL A 135 -23.50 0.61 2.59
CA VAL A 135 -24.04 0.93 3.92
C VAL A 135 -25.15 1.98 3.82
N SER A 136 -24.92 3.03 3.04
CA SER A 136 -25.88 4.12 2.85
C SER A 136 -27.15 3.66 2.14
N ARG A 137 -27.03 2.84 1.09
CA ARG A 137 -28.18 2.28 0.36
C ARG A 137 -28.91 1.18 1.12
N SER A 138 -28.22 0.40 1.95
CA SER A 138 -28.86 -0.63 2.77
C SER A 138 -29.60 -0.06 3.98
N LYS A 139 -29.18 1.09 4.51
CA LYS A 139 -29.83 1.76 5.64
C LYS A 139 -31.34 1.92 5.49
N PRO A 140 -31.90 2.54 4.43
CA PRO A 140 -33.36 2.69 4.27
C PRO A 140 -34.07 1.34 4.18
N PHE A 141 -33.46 0.34 3.55
CA PHE A 141 -34.01 -1.02 3.47
C PHE A 141 -34.16 -1.64 4.86
N PHE A 142 -33.10 -1.64 5.68
CA PHE A 142 -33.17 -2.21 7.03
C PHE A 142 -34.08 -1.41 7.98
N THR A 143 -34.16 -0.09 7.82
CA THR A 143 -35.02 0.75 8.67
C THR A 143 -36.51 0.69 8.33
N SER A 144 -36.87 0.33 7.09
CA SER A 144 -38.26 0.26 6.64
C SER A 144 -38.86 -1.15 6.72
N ARG A 145 -38.03 -2.21 6.60
CA ARG A 145 -38.50 -3.60 6.57
C ARG A 145 -38.55 -4.30 7.92
N PHE A 146 -37.80 -3.81 8.91
CA PHE A 146 -37.65 -4.48 10.21
C PHE A 146 -37.96 -3.55 11.37
N GLU A 147 -38.75 -4.02 12.32
CA GLU A 147 -39.12 -3.27 13.53
C GLU A 147 -38.04 -3.37 14.63
N SER A 148 -37.24 -4.44 14.63
CA SER A 148 -36.20 -4.68 15.63
C SER A 148 -35.10 -3.62 15.59
N ARG A 149 -34.89 -2.93 16.73
CA ARG A 149 -33.83 -1.93 16.90
C ARG A 149 -32.44 -2.47 16.58
N ARG A 150 -32.16 -3.74 16.90
CA ARG A 150 -30.86 -4.36 16.62
C ARG A 150 -30.60 -4.50 15.13
N ILE A 151 -31.61 -4.94 14.36
CA ILE A 151 -31.49 -5.12 12.91
C ILE A 151 -31.35 -3.77 12.19
N ARG A 152 -32.09 -2.75 12.64
CA ARG A 152 -31.99 -1.39 12.09
C ARG A 152 -30.61 -0.76 12.29
N THR A 153 -29.98 -1.05 13.44
CA THR A 153 -28.68 -0.48 13.82
C THR A 153 -27.51 -1.25 13.22
N TRP A 154 -27.54 -2.59 13.22
CA TRP A 154 -26.41 -3.42 12.80
C TRP A 154 -26.55 -3.99 11.38
N GLY A 155 -27.75 -4.06 10.81
CA GLY A 155 -27.99 -4.61 9.47
C GLY A 155 -27.18 -3.91 8.37
N PRO A 156 -27.17 -2.57 8.30
CA PRO A 156 -26.38 -1.85 7.30
C PRO A 156 -24.86 -2.07 7.48
N THR A 157 -24.38 -2.09 8.73
CA THR A 157 -22.96 -2.36 9.07
C THR A 157 -22.53 -3.74 8.63
N LEU A 158 -23.33 -4.78 8.95
CA LEU A 158 -23.04 -6.15 8.57
C LEU A 158 -23.06 -6.33 7.05
N SER A 159 -23.93 -5.60 6.34
CA SER A 159 -23.97 -5.60 4.88
C SER A 159 -22.71 -4.99 4.27
N GLY A 160 -22.21 -3.89 4.84
CA GLY A 160 -20.95 -3.27 4.44
C GLY A 160 -19.73 -4.17 4.70
N LEU A 161 -19.70 -4.90 5.83
CA LEU A 161 -18.62 -5.84 6.13
C LEU A 161 -18.68 -7.11 5.25
N ALA A 162 -19.88 -7.60 4.95
CA ALA A 162 -20.07 -8.80 4.14
C ALA A 162 -19.57 -8.65 2.70
N ILE A 163 -19.47 -7.42 2.17
CA ILE A 163 -18.90 -7.20 0.84
C ILE A 163 -17.38 -7.26 0.80
N VAL A 164 -16.69 -7.05 1.94
CA VAL A 164 -15.22 -6.92 1.99
C VAL A 164 -14.49 -8.11 1.34
N PRO A 165 -14.88 -9.38 1.55
CA PRO A 165 -14.26 -10.54 0.88
C PRO A 165 -14.49 -10.59 -0.64
N VAL A 166 -15.52 -9.89 -1.14
CA VAL A 166 -15.92 -9.86 -2.55
C VAL A 166 -15.28 -8.68 -3.29
N LEU A 167 -14.84 -7.64 -2.56
CA LEU A 167 -14.21 -6.45 -3.15
C LEU A 167 -13.00 -6.78 -4.05
N PRO A 168 -12.08 -7.71 -3.71
CA PRO A 168 -10.99 -8.08 -4.61
C PRO A 168 -11.52 -8.55 -5.97
N TYR A 169 -12.50 -9.43 -6.01
CA TYR A 169 -13.08 -9.89 -7.28
C TYR A 169 -13.78 -8.79 -8.09
N LEU A 170 -14.32 -7.76 -7.44
CA LEU A 170 -14.97 -6.64 -8.12
C LEU A 170 -13.98 -5.62 -8.68
N PHE A 171 -12.82 -5.46 -8.03
CA PHE A 171 -11.86 -4.40 -8.34
C PHE A 171 -10.54 -4.89 -8.92
N ASP A 172 -10.15 -6.15 -8.72
CA ASP A 172 -8.84 -6.67 -9.13
C ASP A 172 -8.64 -6.56 -10.66
N GLU A 173 -9.60 -7.00 -11.49
CA GLU A 173 -9.50 -6.86 -12.96
C GLU A 173 -9.45 -5.40 -13.49
N PRO A 174 -10.39 -4.50 -13.10
CA PRO A 174 -10.35 -3.12 -13.58
C PRO A 174 -9.14 -2.36 -13.02
N VAL A 175 -8.73 -2.64 -11.79
CA VAL A 175 -7.52 -2.04 -11.20
C VAL A 175 -6.28 -2.55 -11.92
N GLU A 176 -6.19 -3.84 -12.23
CA GLU A 176 -5.08 -4.44 -13.00
C GLU A 176 -4.96 -3.76 -14.37
N LYS A 177 -6.07 -3.62 -15.13
CA LYS A 177 -6.06 -2.91 -16.42
C LYS A 177 -5.62 -1.45 -16.31
N VAL A 178 -6.01 -0.76 -15.23
CA VAL A 178 -5.62 0.63 -14.98
C VAL A 178 -4.13 0.70 -14.61
N VAL A 179 -3.65 -0.19 -13.74
CA VAL A 179 -2.25 -0.27 -13.33
C VAL A 179 -1.36 -0.62 -14.53
N ASP A 180 -1.75 -1.60 -15.33
CA ASP A 180 -1.04 -2.00 -16.54
C ASP A 180 -1.04 -0.89 -17.60
N GLY A 181 -2.20 -0.27 -17.84
CA GLY A 181 -2.29 0.86 -18.77
C GLY A 181 -1.40 2.03 -18.36
N LEU A 182 -1.30 2.28 -17.05
CA LEU A 182 -0.46 3.31 -16.48
C LEU A 182 1.03 2.93 -16.44
N TRP A 183 1.34 1.65 -16.28
CA TRP A 183 2.69 1.10 -16.39
C TRP A 183 3.19 1.21 -17.83
N GLN A 184 2.41 0.74 -18.80
CA GLN A 184 2.70 0.89 -20.23
C GLN A 184 2.80 2.36 -20.66
N TRP A 185 1.95 3.23 -20.13
CA TRP A 185 2.08 4.68 -20.36
C TRP A 185 3.40 5.23 -19.82
N ALA A 186 3.82 4.78 -18.64
CA ALA A 186 5.08 5.19 -18.04
C ALA A 186 6.30 4.65 -18.81
N GLU A 187 6.27 3.39 -19.24
CA GLU A 187 7.33 2.78 -20.07
C GLU A 187 7.48 3.47 -21.42
N ARG A 188 6.36 3.78 -22.09
CA ARG A 188 6.35 4.57 -23.34
C ARG A 188 7.00 5.93 -23.16
N ARG A 189 6.82 6.55 -22.00
CA ARG A 189 7.36 7.88 -21.69
C ARG A 189 8.81 7.84 -21.21
N ALA A 190 9.23 6.73 -20.61
CA ALA A 190 10.60 6.46 -20.18
C ALA A 190 11.47 5.91 -21.32
N GLY A 191 10.92 5.56 -22.49
CA GLY A 191 11.70 5.08 -23.63
C GLY A 191 12.26 3.65 -23.48
N ILE A 192 11.73 2.86 -22.52
CA ILE A 192 12.21 1.50 -22.22
C ILE A 192 11.80 0.47 -23.31
N VAL A 193 10.91 0.86 -24.22
CA VAL A 193 10.31 -0.01 -25.25
C VAL A 193 11.30 -0.54 -26.30
N LYS A 194 12.59 -0.16 -26.29
CA LYS A 194 13.51 -0.63 -27.34
C LYS A 194 14.37 -1.86 -26.98
N GLU A 195 14.66 -2.16 -25.72
CA GLU A 195 15.68 -3.20 -25.43
C GLU A 195 15.16 -4.64 -25.33
N GLU A 196 13.93 -4.89 -24.85
CA GLU A 196 13.45 -6.27 -24.68
C GLU A 196 12.93 -6.89 -25.98
N GLY A 197 12.36 -6.08 -26.87
CA GLY A 197 11.85 -6.55 -28.17
C GLY A 197 12.93 -6.81 -29.23
N GLU A 198 14.11 -6.19 -29.08
CA GLU A 198 15.26 -6.40 -29.98
C GLU A 198 16.05 -7.65 -29.59
N LYS A 199 16.27 -7.88 -28.27
CA LYS A 199 16.93 -9.09 -27.76
C LYS A 199 16.16 -10.38 -28.05
N ALA A 200 14.83 -10.35 -27.95
CA ALA A 200 14.00 -11.51 -28.28
C ALA A 200 13.95 -11.84 -29.79
N LYS A 201 14.38 -10.91 -30.67
CA LYS A 201 14.48 -11.12 -32.11
C LYS A 201 15.88 -11.53 -32.58
N GLU A 202 16.91 -11.32 -31.76
CA GLU A 202 18.29 -11.74 -32.05
C GLU A 202 18.57 -13.18 -31.59
N GLU A 203 17.72 -13.74 -30.73
CA GLU A 203 17.79 -15.13 -30.23
C GLU A 203 16.81 -16.10 -30.95
N LEU A 204 16.19 -15.68 -32.06
CA LEU A 204 15.34 -16.49 -32.96
C LEU A 204 15.86 -16.44 -34.39
#